data_AF-A0A7L4K798-F1
#
_entry.id   AF-A0A7L4K798-F1
#
_cell.length_a   1.000
_cell.length_b   1.000
_cell.length_c   1.000
_cell.angle_alpha   90.00
_cell.angle_beta   90.00
_cell.angle_gamma   90.00
#
_symmetry.space_group_name_H-M   'P 1'
#
loop_
_entity.id
_entity.type
_entity.pdbx_description
1 polymer ?
#
loop_
_entity_poly.entity_id
_entity_poly.type
_entity_poly.pdbx_seq_one_letter_code
_entity_poly.pdbx_strand_id
1 'polypeptide(L)'
;RGLRRAATGLCRAEGVRALWKGNLTACLRLCPYSALQLAATRRLVILFTDELGHISHWRAIMAGSLAGMVATVVTYPTDVIKTRLIVQNRLEPSYEGILHAFYKIYHQEGLLALYRGVSPAILGAIPFSAGSFFVYINLDKIWREPIVHFTPLQNFINGCVAAGVAQTLSFPFETVKRKMQAQSPCLPHYGAVDVHFTGMTDCFRQTVKNKGVLGLWSGLTPSLLKIVPYFGVMFSTFEFCKRVCLYRNGYIESPLNYKLTPGVDQSLQPQELKELKLLRRENFEPRKSALEN
;
A
#
# COMPACT_ATOMS: atom_id res chain seq x y z
N ARG A 1 16.19 20.27 13.90
CA ARG A 1 15.49 18.99 13.62
C ARG A 1 15.10 18.99 12.15
N GLY A 2 15.59 18.08 11.33
CA GLY A 2 15.30 18.11 9.90
C GLY A 2 15.63 16.79 9.23
N LEU A 3 14.88 16.43 8.19
CA LEU A 3 14.99 15.18 7.47
C LEU A 3 16.42 14.90 7.00
N ARG A 4 17.11 15.92 6.46
CA ARG A 4 18.50 15.80 6.00
C ARG A 4 19.44 15.42 7.13
N ARG A 5 19.32 16.04 8.31
CA ARG A 5 20.16 15.72 9.48
C ARG A 5 19.87 14.32 10.04
N ALA A 6 18.60 13.89 10.01
CA ALA A 6 18.22 12.55 10.41
C ALA A 6 18.79 11.49 9.45
N ALA A 7 18.69 11.73 8.14
CA ALA A 7 19.25 10.84 7.11
C ALA A 7 20.78 10.77 7.19
N THR A 8 21.47 11.91 7.30
CA THR A 8 22.94 11.92 7.43
C THR A 8 23.40 11.30 8.75
N GLY A 9 22.67 11.55 9.85
CA GLY A 9 22.93 10.94 11.15
C GLY A 9 22.80 9.42 11.09
N LEU A 10 21.72 8.90 10.49
CA LEU A 10 21.50 7.47 10.31
C LEU A 10 22.57 6.83 9.43
N CYS A 11 22.89 7.44 8.28
CA CYS A 11 23.93 6.93 7.39
C CYS A 11 25.32 6.92 8.04
N ARG A 12 25.63 7.89 8.91
CA ARG A 12 26.89 7.92 9.67
C ARG A 12 26.91 6.91 10.81
N ALA A 13 25.80 6.73 11.51
CA ALA A 13 25.70 5.84 12.66
C ALA A 13 25.63 4.35 12.25
N GLU A 14 24.97 4.02 11.15
CA GLU A 14 24.64 2.62 10.82
C GLU A 14 24.95 2.23 9.36
N GLY A 15 25.44 3.18 8.56
CA GLY A 15 25.69 3.00 7.13
C GLY A 15 24.44 3.15 6.24
N VAL A 16 24.66 3.21 4.93
CA VAL A 16 23.60 3.42 3.92
C VAL A 16 22.58 2.27 3.89
N ARG A 17 23.00 1.06 4.25
CA ARG A 17 22.12 -0.12 4.30
C ARG A 17 21.02 0.01 5.37
N ALA A 18 21.15 0.93 6.32
CA ALA A 18 20.13 1.20 7.33
C ALA A 18 18.82 1.74 6.73
N LEU A 19 18.88 2.44 5.58
CA LEU A 19 17.70 2.96 4.89
C LEU A 19 16.73 1.86 4.42
N TRP A 20 17.23 0.63 4.26
CA TRP A 20 16.47 -0.53 3.79
C TRP A 20 15.98 -1.45 4.92
N LYS A 21 16.12 -1.03 6.18
CA LYS A 21 15.63 -1.81 7.34
C LYS A 21 14.13 -2.07 7.23
N GLY A 22 13.73 -3.30 7.53
CA GLY A 22 12.34 -3.74 7.48
C GLY A 22 11.72 -3.81 6.08
N ASN A 23 12.47 -3.52 5.00
CA ASN A 23 11.95 -3.63 3.63
C ASN A 23 11.64 -5.09 3.27
N LEU A 24 12.51 -6.03 3.65
CA LEU A 24 12.27 -7.46 3.44
C LEU A 24 10.97 -7.93 4.11
N THR A 25 10.75 -7.52 5.36
CA THR A 25 9.51 -7.81 6.09
C THR A 25 8.30 -7.19 5.40
N ALA A 26 8.44 -5.99 4.84
CA ALA A 26 7.37 -5.35 4.07
C ALA A 26 7.02 -6.14 2.80
N CYS A 27 8.02 -6.61 2.06
CA CYS A 27 7.81 -7.42 0.86
C CYS A 27 7.19 -8.78 1.19
N LEU A 28 7.71 -9.47 2.20
CA LEU A 28 7.18 -10.77 2.64
C LEU A 28 5.73 -10.68 3.11
N ARG A 29 5.30 -9.52 3.62
CA ARG A 29 3.91 -9.28 4.03
C ARG A 29 2.95 -9.12 2.86
N LEU A 30 3.39 -8.66 1.69
CA LEU A 30 2.51 -8.34 0.56
C LEU A 30 1.77 -9.58 0.05
N CYS A 31 2.46 -10.70 -0.11
CA CYS A 31 1.87 -11.95 -0.60
C CYS A 31 0.76 -12.49 0.33
N PRO A 32 1.01 -12.73 1.64
CA PRO A 32 -0.02 -13.26 2.54
C PRO A 32 -1.16 -12.26 2.73
N TYR A 33 -0.89 -10.96 2.79
CA TYR A 33 -1.94 -9.94 2.89
C TYR A 33 -2.90 -10.00 1.69
N SER A 34 -2.37 -9.99 0.46
CA SER A 34 -3.18 -10.04 -0.75
C SER A 34 -3.94 -11.37 -0.89
N ALA A 35 -3.30 -12.49 -0.54
CA ALA A 35 -3.94 -13.81 -0.57
C ALA A 35 -5.09 -13.90 0.44
N LEU A 36 -4.87 -13.46 1.68
CA LEU A 36 -5.89 -13.44 2.73
C LEU A 36 -7.04 -12.50 2.40
N GLN A 37 -6.73 -11.30 1.89
CA GLN A 37 -7.76 -10.35 1.48
C GLN A 37 -8.62 -10.93 0.37
N LEU A 38 -8.02 -11.52 -0.67
CA LEU A 38 -8.77 -12.14 -1.77
C LEU A 38 -9.62 -13.32 -1.30
N ALA A 39 -9.05 -14.21 -0.48
CA ALA A 39 -9.76 -15.36 0.06
C ALA A 39 -10.93 -14.94 0.96
N ALA A 40 -10.71 -13.98 1.87
CA ALA A 40 -11.74 -13.45 2.74
C ALA A 40 -12.83 -12.72 1.95
N THR A 41 -12.47 -11.90 0.96
CA THR A 41 -13.44 -11.24 0.08
C THR A 41 -14.30 -12.29 -0.64
N ARG A 42 -13.70 -13.32 -1.24
CA ARG A 42 -14.47 -14.38 -1.92
C ARG A 42 -15.44 -15.06 -0.97
N ARG A 43 -15.01 -15.41 0.24
CA ARG A 43 -15.87 -16.04 1.25
C ARG A 43 -17.01 -15.14 1.70
N LEU A 44 -16.73 -13.87 2.00
CA LEU A 44 -17.74 -12.91 2.45
C LEU A 44 -18.71 -12.54 1.34
N VAL A 45 -18.24 -12.38 0.10
CA VAL A 45 -19.09 -12.17 -1.07
C VAL A 45 -20.08 -13.33 -1.22
N ILE A 46 -19.63 -14.59 -1.17
CA ILE A 46 -20.52 -15.76 -1.24
C ILE A 46 -21.56 -15.76 -0.11
N LEU A 47 -21.16 -15.37 1.10
CA LEU A 47 -22.08 -15.28 2.25
C LEU A 47 -23.11 -14.15 2.14
N PHE A 48 -22.79 -13.07 1.43
CA PHE A 48 -23.66 -11.90 1.26
C PHE A 48 -24.48 -11.90 -0.03
N THR A 49 -24.22 -12.85 -0.94
CA THR A 49 -25.00 -13.08 -2.16
C THR A 49 -26.36 -13.66 -1.79
N ASP A 50 -27.44 -12.99 -2.22
CA ASP A 50 -28.80 -13.52 -2.07
C ASP A 50 -29.03 -14.71 -3.03
N GLU A 51 -30.10 -15.50 -2.81
CA GLU A 51 -30.41 -16.68 -3.64
C GLU A 51 -30.55 -16.39 -5.16
N LEU A 52 -30.78 -15.13 -5.52
CA LEU A 52 -30.86 -14.62 -6.90
C LEU A 52 -29.49 -14.26 -7.52
N GLY A 53 -28.37 -14.43 -6.80
CA GLY A 53 -27.03 -14.14 -7.31
C GLY A 53 -26.64 -12.65 -7.32
N HIS A 54 -27.49 -11.76 -6.80
CA HIS A 54 -27.23 -10.32 -6.75
C HIS A 54 -26.62 -9.89 -5.41
N ILE A 55 -25.66 -8.96 -5.47
CA ILE A 55 -25.02 -8.36 -4.30
C ILE A 55 -25.31 -6.86 -4.33
N SER A 56 -25.97 -6.36 -3.30
CA SER A 56 -26.14 -4.91 -3.11
C SER A 56 -24.79 -4.21 -2.95
N HIS A 57 -24.64 -3.02 -3.54
CA HIS A 57 -23.42 -2.20 -3.45
C HIS A 57 -22.93 -2.04 -2.01
N TRP A 58 -23.85 -1.87 -1.05
CA TRP A 58 -23.50 -1.72 0.36
C TRP A 58 -22.93 -3.01 0.98
N ARG A 59 -23.52 -4.17 0.63
CA ARG A 59 -23.01 -5.47 1.08
C ARG A 59 -21.63 -5.78 0.48
N ALA A 60 -21.39 -5.40 -0.77
CA ALA A 60 -20.08 -5.53 -1.40
C ALA A 60 -19.01 -4.67 -0.70
N ILE A 61 -19.34 -3.43 -0.35
CA ILE A 61 -18.45 -2.53 0.41
C ILE A 61 -18.14 -3.15 1.78
N MET A 62 -19.18 -3.59 2.51
CA MET A 62 -19.01 -4.25 3.81
C MET A 62 -18.17 -5.52 3.73
N ALA A 63 -18.38 -6.37 2.71
CA ALA A 63 -17.60 -7.57 2.47
C ALA A 63 -16.12 -7.24 2.23
N GLY A 64 -15.83 -6.24 1.39
CA GLY A 64 -14.48 -5.78 1.12
C GLY A 64 -13.78 -5.20 2.35
N SER A 65 -14.48 -4.36 3.12
CA SER A 65 -13.96 -3.77 4.36
C SER A 65 -13.66 -4.84 5.42
N LEU A 66 -14.57 -5.79 5.64
CA LEU A 66 -14.37 -6.86 6.60
C LEU A 66 -13.25 -7.81 6.17
N ALA A 67 -13.16 -8.15 4.87
CA ALA A 67 -12.05 -8.92 4.33
C ALA A 67 -10.70 -8.23 4.57
N GLY A 68 -10.64 -6.91 4.33
CA GLY A 68 -9.45 -6.10 4.61
C GLY A 68 -9.08 -6.08 6.09
N MET A 69 -10.07 -5.99 6.99
CA MET A 69 -9.85 -6.08 8.42
C MET A 69 -9.30 -7.45 8.84
N VAL A 70 -9.88 -8.54 8.33
CA VAL A 70 -9.41 -9.91 8.61
C VAL A 70 -7.96 -10.08 8.15
N ALA A 71 -7.65 -9.67 6.91
CA ALA A 71 -6.29 -9.71 6.40
C ALA A 71 -5.32 -8.86 7.24
N THR A 72 -5.76 -7.68 7.68
CA THR A 72 -4.97 -6.79 8.53
C THR A 72 -4.70 -7.40 9.89
N VAL A 73 -5.70 -7.98 10.57
CA VAL A 73 -5.54 -8.62 11.88
C VAL A 73 -4.55 -9.78 11.79
N VAL A 74 -4.73 -10.67 10.80
CA VAL A 74 -3.85 -11.83 10.63
C VAL A 74 -2.41 -11.42 10.32
N THR A 75 -2.21 -10.36 9.53
CA THR A 75 -0.86 -9.88 9.16
C THR A 75 -0.29 -8.83 10.11
N TYR A 76 -1.04 -8.45 11.15
CA TYR A 76 -0.67 -7.40 12.09
C TYR A 76 0.65 -7.67 12.85
N PRO A 77 0.94 -8.90 13.31
CA PRO A 77 2.21 -9.22 13.97
C PRO A 77 3.42 -8.83 13.13
N THR A 78 3.33 -8.98 11.81
CA THR A 78 4.39 -8.61 10.86
C THR A 78 4.62 -7.09 10.83
N ASP A 79 3.59 -6.27 11.05
CA ASP A 79 3.72 -4.80 11.12
C ASP A 79 4.45 -4.35 12.40
N VAL A 80 4.18 -5.00 13.53
CA VAL A 80 4.89 -4.74 14.80
C VAL A 80 6.35 -5.13 14.68
N ILE A 81 6.63 -6.34 14.19
CA ILE A 81 8.01 -6.83 13.97
C ILE A 81 8.75 -5.89 13.02
N LYS A 82 8.15 -5.53 11.88
CA LYS A 82 8.73 -4.57 10.93
C LYS A 82 9.10 -3.26 11.62
N THR A 83 8.20 -2.70 12.43
CA THR A 83 8.44 -1.42 13.10
C THR A 83 9.60 -1.53 14.09
N ARG A 84 9.68 -2.60 14.88
CA ARG A 84 10.79 -2.83 15.82
C ARG A 84 12.13 -3.08 15.12
N LEU A 85 12.12 -3.78 13.98
CA LEU A 85 13.30 -3.97 13.13
C LEU A 85 13.79 -2.66 12.47
N ILE A 86 12.89 -1.70 12.21
CA ILE A 86 13.24 -0.37 11.69
C ILE A 86 13.86 0.49 12.79
N VAL A 87 13.29 0.44 14.00
CA VAL A 87 13.70 1.26 15.14
C VAL A 87 15.01 0.78 15.79
N GLN A 88 15.28 -0.53 15.80
CA GLN A 88 16.50 -1.06 16.44
C GLN A 88 17.78 -0.51 15.80
N ASN A 89 18.84 -0.43 16.60
CA ASN A 89 20.16 -0.08 16.08
C ASN A 89 20.72 -1.24 15.23
N ARG A 90 21.37 -0.92 14.09
CA ARG A 90 22.00 -1.96 13.24
C ARG A 90 23.27 -2.52 13.87
N LEU A 91 24.05 -1.67 14.54
CA LEU A 91 25.35 -2.05 15.10
C LEU A 91 25.20 -2.89 16.38
N GLU A 92 24.10 -2.69 17.11
CA GLU A 92 23.74 -3.46 18.31
C GLU A 92 22.36 -4.09 18.11
N PRO A 93 22.24 -5.13 17.27
CA PRO A 93 20.95 -5.71 16.92
C PRO A 93 20.34 -6.44 18.12
N SER A 94 19.20 -5.95 18.62
CA SER A 94 18.40 -6.68 19.61
C SER A 94 17.63 -7.86 18.98
N TYR A 95 17.46 -7.81 17.66
CA TYR A 95 16.79 -8.81 16.84
C TYR A 95 17.60 -9.13 15.58
N GLU A 96 18.01 -10.38 15.42
CA GLU A 96 18.80 -10.86 14.27
C GLU A 96 17.96 -11.06 12.99
N GLY A 97 16.65 -11.31 13.14
CA GLY A 97 15.76 -11.57 12.03
C GLY A 97 14.28 -11.56 12.41
N ILE A 98 13.41 -11.82 11.44
CA ILE A 98 11.95 -11.78 11.62
C ILE A 98 11.49 -12.89 12.58
N LEU A 99 12.01 -14.11 12.43
CA LEU A 99 11.64 -15.25 13.29
C LEU A 99 12.17 -15.07 14.71
N HIS A 100 13.42 -14.64 14.85
CA HIS A 100 13.99 -14.34 16.17
C HIS A 100 13.24 -13.19 16.86
N ALA A 101 12.84 -12.16 16.12
CA ALA A 101 11.97 -11.11 16.65
C ALA A 101 10.62 -11.65 17.11
N PHE A 102 9.95 -12.47 16.29
CA PHE A 102 8.68 -13.08 16.69
C PHE A 102 8.82 -13.90 17.99
N TYR A 103 9.81 -14.79 18.04
CA TYR A 103 10.08 -15.64 19.20
C TYR A 103 10.35 -14.82 20.46
N LYS A 104 11.25 -13.83 20.37
CA LYS A 104 11.64 -12.98 21.50
C LYS A 104 10.47 -12.14 22.02
N ILE A 105 9.65 -11.58 21.12
CA ILE A 105 8.46 -10.80 21.50
C ILE A 105 7.41 -11.69 22.15
N TYR A 106 7.16 -12.87 21.57
CA TYR A 106 6.21 -13.83 22.10
C TYR A 106 6.56 -14.27 23.52
N HIS A 107 7.82 -14.62 23.78
CA HIS A 107 8.25 -15.08 25.10
C HIS A 107 8.41 -13.97 26.14
N GLN A 108 8.84 -12.76 25.75
CA GLN A 108 9.15 -11.69 26.72
C GLN A 108 7.97 -10.75 26.98
N GLU A 109 7.12 -10.50 25.99
CA GLU A 109 6.01 -9.55 26.10
C GLU A 109 4.62 -10.20 25.90
N GLY A 110 4.57 -11.44 25.43
CA GLY A 110 3.33 -12.18 25.17
C GLY A 110 2.68 -11.85 23.82
N LEU A 111 1.59 -12.57 23.51
CA LEU A 111 0.87 -12.44 22.25
C LEU A 111 0.24 -11.06 22.02
N LEU A 112 -0.26 -10.43 23.09
CA LEU A 112 -0.90 -9.11 22.99
C LEU A 112 0.07 -8.01 22.53
N ALA A 113 1.36 -8.19 22.77
CA ALA A 113 2.39 -7.24 22.32
C ALA A 113 2.47 -7.16 20.79
N LEU A 114 2.21 -8.27 20.09
CA LEU A 114 2.17 -8.33 18.62
C LEU A 114 0.98 -7.59 18.02
N TYR A 115 0.00 -7.18 18.83
CA TYR A 115 -1.19 -6.42 18.43
C TYR A 115 -1.22 -5.00 19.01
N ARG A 116 -0.10 -4.51 19.57
CA ARG A 116 -0.01 -3.13 20.03
C ARG A 116 -0.13 -2.15 18.87
N GLY A 117 -1.06 -1.20 19.01
CA GLY A 117 -1.34 -0.19 17.99
C GLY A 117 -2.49 -0.54 17.04
N VAL A 118 -3.19 -1.68 17.22
CA VAL A 118 -4.38 -2.00 16.40
C VAL A 118 -5.46 -0.94 16.58
N SER A 119 -5.75 -0.53 17.81
CA SER A 119 -6.77 0.48 18.12
C SER A 119 -6.55 1.82 17.39
N PRO A 120 -5.37 2.47 17.48
CA PRO A 120 -5.14 3.70 16.71
C PRO A 120 -5.10 3.45 15.20
N ALA A 121 -4.71 2.24 14.73
CA ALA A 121 -4.77 1.92 13.30
C ALA A 121 -6.23 1.91 12.77
N ILE A 122 -7.15 1.28 13.51
CA ILE A 122 -8.57 1.22 13.15
C ILE A 122 -9.19 2.63 13.22
N LEU A 123 -8.97 3.35 14.33
CA LEU A 123 -9.52 4.69 14.50
C LEU A 123 -8.94 5.69 13.48
N GLY A 124 -7.67 5.52 13.09
CA GLY A 124 -7.01 6.35 12.08
C GLY A 124 -7.51 6.12 10.64
N ALA A 125 -8.14 4.97 10.36
CA ALA A 125 -8.73 4.70 9.05
C ALA A 125 -9.92 5.63 8.74
N ILE A 126 -10.70 5.99 9.76
CA ILE A 126 -11.86 6.88 9.63
C ILE A 126 -11.47 8.27 9.09
N PRO A 127 -10.58 9.05 9.73
CA PRO A 127 -10.17 10.36 9.22
C PRO A 127 -9.39 10.27 7.91
N PHE A 128 -8.68 9.15 7.67
CA PHE A 128 -8.03 8.92 6.37
C PHE A 128 -9.06 8.85 5.25
N SER A 129 -10.07 7.97 5.39
CA SER A 129 -11.15 7.83 4.41
C SER A 129 -11.96 9.11 4.25
N ALA A 130 -12.29 9.80 5.35
CA ALA A 130 -12.99 11.08 5.31
C ALA A 130 -12.21 12.15 4.54
N GLY A 131 -10.89 12.23 4.74
CA GLY A 131 -10.02 13.16 4.01
C GLY A 131 -9.94 12.86 2.53
N SER A 132 -9.79 11.60 2.15
CA SER A 132 -9.79 11.20 0.73
C SER A 132 -11.13 11.49 0.06
N PHE A 133 -12.23 11.18 0.74
CA PHE A 133 -13.58 11.42 0.22
C PHE A 133 -13.89 12.92 0.10
N PHE A 134 -13.42 13.73 1.05
CA PHE A 134 -13.53 15.19 0.99
C PHE A 134 -12.85 15.76 -0.27
N VAL A 135 -11.66 15.29 -0.60
CA VAL A 135 -10.98 15.71 -1.83
C VAL A 135 -11.76 15.24 -3.06
N TYR A 136 -12.23 13.99 -3.06
CA TYR A 136 -13.01 13.42 -4.16
C TYR A 136 -14.26 14.25 -4.50
N ILE A 137 -15.09 14.62 -3.51
CA ILE A 137 -16.30 15.42 -3.73
C ILE A 137 -15.98 16.81 -4.31
N ASN A 138 -14.81 17.36 -3.99
CA ASN A 138 -14.42 18.70 -4.42
C ASN A 138 -13.57 18.71 -5.71
N LEU A 139 -13.35 17.56 -6.35
CA LEU A 139 -12.53 17.48 -7.57
C LEU A 139 -13.09 18.32 -8.72
N ASP A 140 -14.40 18.28 -8.96
CA ASP A 140 -15.04 19.08 -10.01
C ASP A 140 -14.85 20.59 -9.76
N LYS A 141 -14.83 21.02 -8.50
CA LYS A 141 -14.58 22.43 -8.14
C LYS A 141 -13.11 22.82 -8.32
N ILE A 142 -12.20 21.88 -8.07
CA ILE A 142 -10.74 22.09 -8.22
C ILE A 142 -10.39 22.27 -9.70
N TRP A 143 -10.94 21.43 -10.58
CA TRP A 143 -10.60 21.43 -12.01
C TRP A 143 -11.58 22.20 -12.90
N ARG A 144 -12.77 22.55 -12.39
CA ARG A 144 -13.87 23.17 -13.16
C ARG A 144 -14.28 22.34 -14.39
N GLU A 145 -14.01 21.05 -14.36
CA GLU A 145 -14.29 20.07 -15.40
C GLU A 145 -14.88 18.82 -14.75
N PRO A 146 -15.81 18.12 -15.42
CA PRO A 146 -16.40 16.89 -14.88
C PRO A 146 -15.36 15.77 -14.81
N ILE A 147 -15.37 14.99 -13.72
CA ILE A 147 -14.45 13.86 -13.41
C ILE A 147 -14.11 12.95 -14.61
N VAL A 148 -15.06 12.73 -15.51
CA VAL A 148 -14.92 11.86 -16.68
C VAL A 148 -13.87 12.31 -17.71
N HIS A 149 -13.47 13.58 -17.73
CA HIS A 149 -12.52 14.13 -18.72
C HIS A 149 -11.09 14.31 -18.19
N PHE A 150 -10.80 13.88 -16.96
CA PHE A 150 -9.48 14.10 -16.38
C PHE A 150 -8.37 13.33 -17.09
N THR A 151 -7.35 14.06 -17.52
CA THR A 151 -6.10 13.52 -18.05
C THR A 151 -5.40 12.63 -17.00
N PRO A 152 -4.54 11.68 -17.42
CA PRO A 152 -3.78 10.84 -16.50
C PRO A 152 -2.95 11.65 -15.48
N LEU A 153 -2.42 12.81 -15.89
CA LEU A 153 -1.67 13.70 -15.02
C LEU A 153 -2.57 14.38 -13.97
N GLN A 154 -3.77 14.84 -14.36
CA GLN A 154 -4.75 15.38 -13.42
C GLN A 154 -5.17 14.33 -12.38
N ASN A 155 -5.42 13.09 -12.82
CA ASN A 155 -5.74 11.98 -11.91
C ASN A 155 -4.60 11.66 -10.95
N PHE A 156 -3.35 11.72 -11.42
CA PHE A 156 -2.17 11.56 -10.57
C PHE A 156 -2.06 12.65 -9.50
N ILE A 157 -2.25 13.92 -9.90
CA ILE A 157 -2.23 15.08 -8.98
C ILE A 157 -3.36 14.94 -7.96
N ASN A 158 -4.56 14.57 -8.40
CA ASN A 158 -5.71 14.33 -7.54
C ASN A 158 -5.44 13.24 -6.50
N GLY A 159 -4.82 12.13 -6.92
CA GLY A 159 -4.39 11.07 -6.01
C GLY A 159 -3.39 11.58 -4.97
N CYS A 160 -2.41 12.39 -5.36
CA CYS A 160 -1.43 12.96 -4.44
C CYS A 160 -2.07 13.96 -3.44
N VAL A 161 -2.98 14.82 -3.90
CA VAL A 161 -3.70 15.77 -3.06
C VAL A 161 -4.60 15.03 -2.08
N ALA A 162 -5.38 14.05 -2.55
CA ALA A 162 -6.25 13.21 -1.72
C ALA A 162 -5.44 12.47 -0.65
N ALA A 163 -4.30 11.87 -1.03
CA ALA A 163 -3.41 11.21 -0.10
C ALA A 163 -2.79 12.19 0.91
N GLY A 164 -2.40 13.40 0.49
CA GLY A 164 -1.84 14.42 1.36
C GLY A 164 -2.83 14.92 2.42
N VAL A 165 -4.07 15.21 2.02
CA VAL A 165 -5.15 15.63 2.93
C VAL A 165 -5.51 14.49 3.89
N ALA A 166 -5.75 13.28 3.37
CA ALA A 166 -6.06 12.10 4.17
C ALA A 166 -4.95 11.80 5.19
N GLN A 167 -3.70 11.85 4.76
CA GLN A 167 -2.53 11.61 5.61
C GLN A 167 -2.40 12.68 6.69
N THR A 168 -2.71 13.95 6.40
CA THR A 168 -2.65 15.05 7.37
C THR A 168 -3.71 14.88 8.46
N LEU A 169 -4.93 14.47 8.09
CA LEU A 169 -6.02 14.23 9.04
C LEU A 169 -5.80 12.97 9.89
N SER A 170 -5.26 11.89 9.31
CA SER A 170 -5.00 10.64 10.03
C SER A 170 -3.66 10.59 10.77
N PHE A 171 -2.78 11.58 10.55
CA PHE A 171 -1.42 11.57 11.09
C PHE A 171 -1.33 11.40 12.61
N PRO A 172 -2.18 12.04 13.43
CA PRO A 172 -2.13 11.86 14.89
C PRO A 172 -2.27 10.40 15.32
N PHE A 173 -3.18 9.66 14.67
CA PHE A 173 -3.38 8.24 14.93
C PHE A 173 -2.22 7.39 14.44
N GLU A 174 -1.65 7.71 13.27
CA GLU A 174 -0.44 7.04 12.78
C GLU A 174 0.76 7.27 13.70
N THR A 175 0.97 8.49 14.21
CA THR A 175 2.05 8.76 15.18
C THR A 175 1.89 7.92 16.44
N VAL A 176 0.68 7.86 17.01
CA VAL A 176 0.40 7.05 18.21
C VAL A 176 0.56 5.56 17.93
N LYS A 177 0.04 5.07 16.81
CA LYS A 177 0.24 3.69 16.35
C LYS A 177 1.72 3.34 16.27
N ARG A 178 2.55 4.16 15.62
CA ARG A 178 3.99 3.89 15.47
C ARG A 178 4.73 3.89 16.81
N LYS A 179 4.39 4.81 17.71
CA LYS A 179 4.92 4.81 19.08
C LYS A 179 4.55 3.52 19.82
N MET A 180 3.29 3.10 19.77
CA MET A 180 2.81 1.86 20.40
C MET A 180 3.50 0.61 19.83
N GLN A 181 3.75 0.57 18.52
CA GLN A 181 4.43 -0.55 17.86
C GLN A 181 5.94 -0.59 18.18
N ALA A 182 6.58 0.58 18.27
CA ALA A 182 8.01 0.72 18.55
C ALA A 182 8.36 0.42 20.02
N GLN A 183 7.44 0.69 20.95
CA GLN A 183 7.66 0.44 22.38
C GLN A 183 7.92 -1.05 22.64
N SER A 184 9.12 -1.35 23.14
CA SER A 184 9.54 -2.68 23.53
C SER A 184 10.57 -2.58 24.66
N PRO A 185 10.42 -3.34 25.76
CA PRO A 185 11.43 -3.43 26.81
C PRO A 185 12.76 -4.03 26.32
N CYS A 186 12.71 -4.80 25.23
CA CYS A 186 13.87 -5.48 24.65
C CYS A 186 14.78 -4.55 23.85
N LEU A 187 14.32 -3.33 23.55
CA LEU A 187 15.07 -2.33 22.79
C LEU A 187 15.71 -1.32 23.74
N PRO A 188 16.97 -0.91 23.51
CA PRO A 188 17.58 0.16 24.28
C PRO A 188 16.74 1.44 24.17
N HIS A 189 16.55 2.13 25.31
CA HIS A 189 15.67 3.30 25.44
C HIS A 189 14.23 3.07 24.95
N TYR A 190 13.68 1.87 25.17
CA TYR A 190 12.29 1.51 24.82
C TYR A 190 11.94 1.75 23.34
N GLY A 191 12.90 1.56 22.44
CA GLY A 191 12.70 1.81 21.00
C GLY A 191 12.71 3.30 20.64
N ALA A 192 13.50 4.11 21.35
CA ALA A 192 13.61 5.55 21.15
C ALA A 192 12.25 6.29 21.20
N VAL A 193 11.29 5.74 21.94
CA VAL A 193 9.97 6.35 22.13
C VAL A 193 10.12 7.46 23.16
N ASP A 194 9.71 8.68 22.79
CA ASP A 194 9.92 9.86 23.64
C ASP A 194 9.05 9.91 24.93
N VAL A 195 8.13 8.96 25.10
CA VAL A 195 7.06 8.97 26.12
C VAL A 195 6.75 7.56 26.61
N HIS A 196 6.53 7.40 27.90
CA HIS A 196 6.20 6.12 28.53
C HIS A 196 4.70 6.00 28.75
N PHE A 197 3.99 5.25 27.92
CA PHE A 197 2.54 5.09 28.05
C PHE A 197 2.14 3.65 28.31
N THR A 198 0.96 3.51 28.94
CA THR A 198 0.30 2.24 29.22
C THR A 198 -0.72 1.86 28.15
N GLY A 199 -1.29 2.85 27.47
CA GLY A 199 -2.32 2.65 26.46
C GLY A 199 -2.39 3.80 25.44
N MET A 200 -3.33 3.68 24.51
CA MET A 200 -3.50 4.64 23.41
C MET A 200 -3.82 6.06 23.89
N THR A 201 -4.81 6.20 24.79
CA THR A 201 -5.26 7.51 25.33
C THR A 201 -4.16 8.19 26.13
N ASP A 202 -3.41 7.40 26.91
CA ASP A 202 -2.25 7.86 27.66
C ASP A 202 -1.12 8.32 26.71
N CYS A 203 -0.85 7.57 25.63
CA CYS A 203 0.10 7.98 24.59
C CYS A 203 -0.28 9.32 23.95
N PHE A 204 -1.56 9.53 23.65
CA PHE A 204 -2.06 10.81 23.15
C PHE A 204 -1.81 11.93 24.17
N ARG A 205 -2.29 11.74 25.41
CA ARG A 205 -2.18 12.73 26.49
C ARG A 205 -0.73 13.11 26.76
N GLN A 206 0.17 12.13 26.88
CA GLN A 206 1.57 12.38 27.14
C GLN A 206 2.30 13.04 25.96
N THR A 207 1.94 12.67 24.73
CA THR A 207 2.51 13.33 23.55
C THR A 207 2.13 14.82 23.53
N VAL A 208 0.87 15.14 23.81
CA VAL A 208 0.39 16.52 23.88
C VAL A 208 1.01 17.26 25.06
N LYS A 209 1.13 16.62 26.23
CA LYS A 209 1.75 17.22 27.42
C LYS A 209 3.24 17.54 27.22
N ASN A 210 3.99 16.65 26.58
CA ASN A 210 5.46 16.78 26.48
C ASN A 210 5.92 17.56 25.24
N LYS A 211 5.18 17.49 24.12
CA LYS A 211 5.57 18.11 22.84
C LYS A 211 4.54 19.12 22.30
N GLY A 212 3.43 19.33 23.00
CA GLY A 212 2.31 20.13 22.51
C GLY A 212 1.46 19.38 21.47
N VAL A 213 0.36 20.01 21.04
CA VAL A 213 -0.58 19.44 20.04
C VAL A 213 0.11 19.16 18.71
N LEU A 214 0.99 20.06 18.26
CA LEU A 214 1.76 19.89 17.02
C LEU A 214 2.73 18.70 17.09
N GLY A 215 3.05 18.19 18.28
CA GLY A 215 3.84 16.97 18.47
C GLY A 215 3.20 15.73 17.84
N LEU A 216 1.88 15.71 17.66
CA LEU A 216 1.17 14.61 16.99
C LEU A 216 1.49 14.54 15.48
N TRP A 217 1.85 15.66 14.86
CA TRP A 217 2.27 15.76 13.46
C TRP A 217 3.79 15.65 13.27
N SER A 218 4.53 15.23 14.30
CA SER A 218 5.97 15.01 14.20
C SER A 218 6.27 13.87 13.23
N GLY A 219 6.83 14.20 12.06
CA GLY A 219 7.06 13.25 10.97
C GLY A 219 6.12 13.42 9.77
N LEU A 220 5.20 14.39 9.78
CA LEU A 220 4.31 14.64 8.64
C LEU A 220 5.10 14.96 7.37
N THR A 221 6.10 15.83 7.45
CA THR A 221 6.91 16.26 6.29
C THR A 221 7.55 15.09 5.53
N PRO A 222 8.31 14.16 6.16
CA PRO A 222 8.84 13.00 5.43
C PRO A 222 7.74 12.07 4.92
N SER A 223 6.60 11.97 5.63
CA SER A 223 5.47 11.17 5.15
C SER A 223 4.86 11.75 3.88
N LEU A 224 4.65 13.06 3.81
CA LEU A 224 4.14 13.76 2.62
C LEU A 224 5.14 13.71 1.47
N LEU A 225 6.43 13.91 1.74
CA LEU A 225 7.48 13.85 0.73
C LEU A 225 7.57 12.46 0.06
N LYS A 226 7.23 11.40 0.81
CA LYS A 226 7.20 10.02 0.29
C LYS A 226 6.02 9.77 -0.66
N ILE A 227 4.92 10.54 -0.58
CA ILE A 227 3.69 10.29 -1.36
C ILE A 227 3.97 10.33 -2.86
N VAL A 228 4.54 11.43 -3.36
CA VAL A 228 4.79 11.62 -4.80
C VAL A 228 5.68 10.53 -5.42
N PRO A 229 6.88 10.21 -4.88
CA PRO A 229 7.71 9.16 -5.46
C PRO A 229 7.06 7.78 -5.33
N TYR A 230 6.32 7.50 -4.25
CA TYR A 230 5.60 6.24 -4.09
C TYR A 230 4.54 6.06 -5.18
N PHE A 231 3.65 7.04 -5.36
CA PHE A 231 2.63 6.99 -6.42
C PHE A 231 3.25 7.01 -7.81
N GLY A 232 4.32 7.79 -8.01
CA GLY A 232 5.02 7.89 -9.30
C GLY A 232 5.60 6.56 -9.75
N VAL A 233 6.32 5.87 -8.85
CA VAL A 233 6.84 4.52 -9.13
C VAL A 233 5.69 3.53 -9.32
N MET A 234 4.68 3.54 -8.44
CA MET A 234 3.55 2.63 -8.54
C MET A 234 2.82 2.75 -9.89
N PHE A 235 2.50 3.99 -10.31
CA PHE A 235 1.81 4.26 -11.57
C PHE A 235 2.70 3.90 -12.77
N SER A 236 3.98 4.28 -12.74
CA SER A 236 4.92 3.99 -13.83
C SER A 236 5.13 2.48 -14.01
N THR A 237 5.32 1.75 -12.90
CA THR A 237 5.45 0.29 -12.93
C THR A 237 4.16 -0.37 -13.41
N PHE A 238 3.00 0.10 -12.95
CA PHE A 238 1.71 -0.42 -13.41
C PHE A 238 1.52 -0.23 -14.92
N GLU A 239 1.73 0.99 -15.43
CA GLU A 239 1.63 1.29 -16.87
C GLU A 239 2.63 0.46 -17.69
N PHE A 240 3.86 0.32 -17.20
CA PHE A 240 4.87 -0.52 -17.85
C PHE A 240 4.44 -1.99 -17.91
N CYS A 241 4.04 -2.57 -16.78
CA CYS A 241 3.55 -3.96 -16.71
C CYS A 241 2.33 -4.18 -17.62
N LYS A 242 1.38 -3.22 -17.63
CA LYS A 242 0.21 -3.25 -18.52
C LYS A 242 0.63 -3.28 -19.98
N ARG A 243 1.57 -2.42 -20.40
CA ARG A 243 2.09 -2.40 -21.78
C ARG A 243 2.77 -3.72 -22.16
N VAL A 244 3.58 -4.30 -21.27
CA VAL A 244 4.21 -5.60 -21.51
C VAL A 244 3.18 -6.71 -21.69
N CYS A 245 2.11 -6.73 -20.88
CA CYS A 245 1.01 -7.68 -21.05
C CYS A 245 0.27 -7.48 -22.39
N LEU A 246 -0.03 -6.23 -22.76
CA LEU A 246 -0.67 -5.92 -24.04
C LEU A 246 0.20 -6.32 -25.24
N TYR A 247 1.52 -6.13 -25.13
CA TYR A 247 2.48 -6.56 -26.15
C TYR A 247 2.53 -8.08 -26.28
N ARG A 248 2.56 -8.80 -25.15
CA ARG A 248 2.58 -10.27 -25.13
C ARG A 248 1.29 -10.88 -25.70
N ASN A 249 0.15 -10.24 -25.45
CA ASN A 249 -1.12 -10.62 -26.07
C ASN A 249 -1.23 -10.11 -27.53
N GLY A 250 -0.34 -9.20 -27.93
CA GLY A 250 -0.16 -8.67 -29.27
C GLY A 250 -1.26 -7.71 -29.71
N TYR A 251 -1.73 -6.88 -28.78
CA TYR A 251 -2.56 -5.69 -29.02
C TYR A 251 -1.72 -4.46 -29.42
N ILE A 252 -0.43 -4.45 -29.06
CA ILE A 252 0.50 -3.36 -29.39
C ILE A 252 1.76 -3.92 -30.06
N GLU A 253 2.38 -3.12 -30.93
CA GLU A 253 3.56 -3.53 -31.70
C GLU A 253 4.86 -3.51 -30.88
N SER A 254 4.95 -2.63 -29.88
CA SER A 254 6.14 -2.46 -29.06
C SER A 254 5.77 -2.08 -27.62
N PRO A 255 6.49 -2.57 -26.60
CA PRO A 255 6.28 -2.16 -25.22
C PRO A 255 6.69 -0.69 -24.95
N LEU A 256 7.56 -0.11 -25.78
CA LEU A 256 8.11 1.24 -25.58
C LEU A 256 7.26 2.33 -26.25
N ASN A 257 6.72 2.05 -27.43
CA ASN A 257 5.82 2.95 -28.15
C ASN A 257 4.40 2.40 -28.12
N TYR A 258 3.47 3.14 -27.51
CA TYR A 258 2.05 2.79 -27.50
C TYR A 258 1.46 3.03 -28.91
N LYS A 259 1.70 2.08 -29.81
CA LYS A 259 1.04 1.98 -31.11
C LYS A 259 0.23 0.69 -31.13
N LEU A 260 -1.07 0.85 -31.32
CA LEU A 260 -2.00 -0.26 -31.52
C LEU A 260 -1.62 -1.01 -32.79
N THR A 261 -1.69 -2.33 -32.73
CA THR A 261 -1.50 -3.16 -33.93
C THR A 261 -2.64 -2.86 -34.92
N PRO A 262 -2.35 -2.54 -36.19
CA PRO A 262 -3.37 -2.16 -37.15
C PRO A 262 -4.41 -3.28 -37.35
N GLY A 263 -5.70 -2.89 -37.26
CA GLY A 263 -6.84 -3.78 -37.38
C GLY A 263 -7.10 -4.67 -36.16
N VAL A 264 -6.56 -4.32 -34.97
CA VAL A 264 -6.88 -4.97 -33.69
C VAL A 264 -7.72 -4.03 -32.84
N ASP A 265 -8.96 -4.42 -32.57
CA ASP A 265 -9.81 -3.75 -31.59
C ASP A 265 -9.44 -4.20 -30.17
N GLN A 266 -9.40 -3.27 -29.21
CA GLN A 266 -9.13 -3.58 -27.79
C GLN A 266 -10.33 -4.24 -27.08
N SER A 267 -11.49 -4.24 -27.72
CA SER A 267 -12.67 -4.98 -27.26
C SER A 267 -12.52 -6.50 -27.37
N LEU A 268 -11.65 -6.98 -28.28
CA LEU A 268 -11.45 -8.40 -28.55
C LEU A 268 -10.79 -9.11 -27.36
N GLN A 269 -11.32 -10.27 -27.00
CA GLN A 269 -10.70 -11.13 -26.00
C GLN A 269 -9.38 -11.74 -26.54
N PRO A 270 -8.45 -12.14 -25.65
CA PRO A 270 -7.18 -12.72 -26.08
C PRO A 270 -7.32 -13.99 -26.94
N GLN A 271 -8.43 -14.73 -26.80
CA GLN A 271 -8.75 -15.90 -27.61
C GLN A 271 -9.17 -15.50 -29.02
N GLU A 272 -10.12 -14.57 -29.13
CA GLU A 272 -10.58 -14.01 -30.41
C GLU A 272 -9.43 -13.37 -31.20
N LEU A 273 -8.51 -12.69 -30.51
CA LEU A 273 -7.32 -12.12 -31.14
C LEU A 273 -6.37 -13.19 -31.70
N LYS A 274 -6.26 -14.36 -31.05
CA LYS A 274 -5.46 -15.47 -31.58
C LYS A 274 -6.12 -16.08 -32.81
N GLU A 275 -7.43 -16.29 -32.79
CA GLU A 275 -8.20 -16.78 -33.93
C GLU A 275 -8.10 -15.82 -35.12
N LEU A 276 -8.26 -14.52 -34.89
CA LEU A 276 -8.11 -13.51 -35.93
C LEU A 276 -6.70 -13.48 -36.53
N LYS A 277 -5.66 -13.72 -35.72
CA LYS A 277 -4.28 -13.86 -36.21
C LYS A 277 -4.08 -15.15 -37.03
N LEU A 278 -4.70 -16.25 -36.63
CA LEU A 278 -4.68 -17.51 -37.38
C LEU A 278 -5.39 -17.35 -38.72
N LEU A 279 -6.60 -16.78 -38.74
CA LEU A 279 -7.34 -16.47 -39.97
C LEU A 279 -6.58 -15.51 -40.88
N ARG A 280 -5.92 -14.48 -40.33
CA ARG A 280 -5.06 -13.58 -41.11
C ARG A 280 -3.86 -14.33 -41.69
N ARG A 281 -3.27 -15.27 -40.95
CA ARG A 281 -2.13 -16.08 -41.42
C ARG A 281 -2.55 -17.08 -42.51
N GLU A 282 -3.69 -17.76 -42.33
CA GLU A 282 -4.27 -18.68 -43.32
C GLU A 282 -4.69 -17.95 -44.60
N ASN A 283 -5.23 -16.73 -44.50
CA ASN A 283 -5.58 -15.90 -45.67
C ASN A 283 -4.36 -15.32 -46.41
N PHE A 284 -3.17 -15.28 -45.77
CA PHE A 284 -1.92 -14.89 -46.43
C PHE A 284 -1.17 -16.10 -47.05
N GLU A 285 -1.45 -17.34 -46.64
CA GLU A 285 -0.88 -18.56 -47.22
C GLU A 285 -1.67 -19.29 -48.35
N PRO A 286 -2.84 -18.88 -48.89
CA PRO A 286 -3.57 -19.71 -49.85
C PRO A 286 -3.16 -19.45 -51.31
N ARG A 287 -1.92 -19.01 -51.57
CA ARG A 287 -1.46 -18.73 -52.95
C ARG A 287 -0.03 -19.10 -53.30
N LYS A 288 0.73 -19.73 -52.40
CA LYS A 288 2.09 -20.21 -52.73
C LYS A 288 2.15 -21.64 -53.26
N SER A 289 1.12 -22.47 -53.05
CA SER A 289 1.08 -23.86 -53.54
C SER A 289 0.45 -24.04 -54.93
N ALA A 290 -0.01 -22.98 -55.59
CA ALA A 290 -0.65 -23.06 -56.91
C ALA A 290 0.24 -22.57 -58.08
N LEU A 291 1.53 -22.34 -57.85
CA LEU A 291 2.48 -21.80 -58.84
C LEU A 291 3.75 -22.66 -59.05
N GLU A 292 3.80 -23.88 -58.49
CA GLU A 292 4.91 -24.83 -58.69
C GLU A 292 4.46 -26.17 -59.32
N ASN A 293 3.50 -26.13 -60.27
CA ASN A 293 3.24 -27.24 -61.19
C ASN A 293 3.27 -26.75 -62.64
#